data_AF-A0A5R9QAC9-F1
#
_entry.id   AF-A0A5R9QAC9-F1
#
_cell.length_a   1.000
_cell.length_b   1.000
_cell.length_c   1.000
_cell.angle_alpha   90.00
_cell.angle_beta   90.00
_cell.angle_gamma   90.00
#
_symmetry.space_group_name_H-M   'P 1'
#
loop_
_entity.id
_entity.type
_entity.pdbx_description
1 polymer ?
#
loop_
_entity_poly.entity_id
_entity_poly.type
_entity_poly.pdbx_seq_one_letter_code
_entity_poly.pdbx_strand_id
1 'polypeptide(L)' 'MIGDYSSIYEHLETAQKHADQAETDNNPGLFREAIDEVVAAIKLLMRNTQESEGEAMRSDQAQ' A
#
# COMPACT_ATOMS: atom_id res chain seq x y z
N MET A 1 -14.97 -0.32 10.08
CA MET A 1 -14.92 -1.04 8.79
C MET A 1 -13.57 -1.74 8.79
N ILE A 2 -13.53 -3.08 8.70
CA ILE A 2 -12.27 -3.83 8.61
C ILE A 2 -11.42 -3.17 7.53
N GLY A 3 -10.19 -2.80 7.90
CA GLY A 3 -9.23 -1.90 7.24
C GLY A 3 -9.56 -1.42 5.83
N ASP A 4 -9.53 -0.11 5.61
CA ASP A 4 -9.70 0.46 4.27
C ASP A 4 -8.50 0.10 3.38
N TYR A 5 -8.54 -1.08 2.78
CA TYR A 5 -7.54 -1.58 1.84
C TYR A 5 -7.65 -0.90 0.46
N SER A 6 -8.66 -0.03 0.25
CA SER A 6 -8.86 0.65 -1.03
C SER A 6 -7.65 1.53 -1.39
N SER A 7 -7.07 2.24 -0.41
CA SER A 7 -5.87 3.04 -0.64
C SER A 7 -4.64 2.19 -0.99
N ILE A 8 -4.52 0.98 -0.40
CA ILE A 8 -3.42 0.05 -0.76
C ILE A 8 -3.57 -0.37 -2.22
N TYR A 9 -4.78 -0.69 -2.66
CA TYR A 9 -5.05 -1.07 -4.03
C TYR A 9 -4.80 0.08 -5.02
N GLU A 10 -5.19 1.31 -4.66
CA GLU A 10 -4.94 2.51 -5.46
C GLU A 10 -3.44 2.75 -5.70
N HIS A 11 -2.62 2.62 -4.65
CA HIS A 11 -1.16 2.71 -4.77
C HIS A 11 -0.60 1.61 -5.68
N LEU A 12 -1.10 0.39 -5.60
CA LEU A 12 -0.65 -0.72 -6.47
C LEU A 12 -1.04 -0.51 -7.93
N GLU A 13 -2.26 -0.04 -8.21
CA GLU A 13 -2.67 0.31 -9.58
C GLU A 13 -1.82 1.47 -10.15
N THR A 14 -1.54 2.48 -9.33
CA THR A 14 -0.74 3.64 -9.75
C THR A 14 0.70 3.22 -10.02
N ALA A 15 1.27 2.35 -9.19
CA ALA A 15 2.58 1.75 -9.43
C ALA A 15 2.65 1.02 -10.78
N GLN A 16 1.63 0.22 -11.10
CA GLN A 16 1.56 -0.50 -12.36
C GLN A 16 1.51 0.47 -13.55
N LYS A 17 0.68 1.52 -13.47
CA LYS A 17 0.61 2.56 -14.51
C LYS A 17 1.95 3.24 -14.73
N HIS A 18 2.66 3.61 -13.66
CA HIS A 18 3.99 4.22 -13.78
C HIS A 18 5.00 3.29 -14.44
N ALA A 19 4.98 1.99 -14.11
CA ALA A 19 5.88 1.01 -14.72
C ALA A 19 5.58 0.79 -16.21
N ASP A 20 4.30 0.63 -16.57
CA ASP A 20 3.87 0.46 -17.96
C ASP A 20 4.21 1.71 -18.79
N GLN A 21 4.05 2.90 -18.22
CA GLN A 21 4.43 4.16 -18.87
C GLN A 21 5.95 4.30 -18.99
N ALA A 22 6.72 3.89 -17.98
CA ALA A 22 8.18 3.90 -18.03
C ALA A 22 8.72 3.05 -19.19
N GLU A 23 8.14 1.87 -19.38
CA GLU A 23 8.49 0.97 -20.49
C GLU A 23 8.05 1.57 -21.83
N THR A 24 6.82 2.06 -21.93
CA THR A 24 6.25 2.62 -23.17
C THR A 24 7.01 3.85 -23.66
N ASP A 25 7.35 4.77 -22.75
CA ASP A 25 8.02 6.03 -23.10
C ASP A 25 9.55 5.93 -23.08
N ASN A 26 10.10 4.75 -22.73
CA ASN A 26 11.51 4.56 -22.45
C ASN A 26 12.05 5.62 -21.44
N ASN A 27 11.24 5.88 -20.41
CA ASN A 27 11.55 6.86 -19.37
C ASN A 27 11.83 6.15 -18.04
N PRO A 28 13.11 5.86 -17.73
CA PRO A 28 13.47 5.13 -16.53
C PRO A 28 13.15 5.88 -15.23
N GLY A 29 12.90 7.19 -15.27
CA GLY A 29 12.48 7.98 -14.10
C GLY A 29 11.14 7.50 -13.53
N LEU A 30 10.23 7.04 -14.39
CA LEU A 30 8.90 6.57 -13.97
C LEU A 30 8.95 5.22 -13.23
N PHE A 31 9.97 4.38 -13.45
CA PHE A 31 10.17 3.20 -12.62
C PHE A 31 10.45 3.56 -11.15
N ARG A 32 11.08 4.72 -10.90
CA ARG A 32 11.30 5.17 -9.52
C ARG A 32 9.98 5.52 -8.85
N GLU A 33 9.09 6.21 -9.55
CA GLU A 33 7.76 6.55 -9.08
C GLU A 33 6.92 5.29 -8.84
N ALA A 34 7.00 4.30 -9.74
CA ALA A 34 6.37 3.00 -9.54
C ALA A 34 6.84 2.30 -8.24
N ILE A 35 8.14 2.31 -7.96
CA ILE A 35 8.71 1.73 -6.74
C ILE A 35 8.23 2.50 -5.50
N ASP A 36 8.19 3.83 -5.55
CA ASP A 36 7.76 4.66 -4.42
C ASP A 36 6.28 4.39 -4.06
N GLU A 37 5.41 4.18 -5.05
CA GLU A 37 4.01 3.78 -4.86
C GLU A 37 3.89 2.38 -4.22
N VAL A 38 4.69 1.39 -4.66
CA VAL A 38 4.73 0.06 -4.02
C VAL A 38 5.16 0.16 -2.55
N VAL A 39 6.16 1.00 -2.26
CA VAL A 39 6.61 1.22 -0.88
C VAL A 39 5.52 1.85 -0.02
N ALA A 40 4.73 2.78 -0.57
CA ALA A 40 3.58 3.36 0.12
C ALA A 40 2.52 2.30 0.44
N ALA A 41 2.15 1.47 -0.55
CA ALA A 41 1.22 0.36 -0.36
C ALA A 41 1.66 -0.61 0.76
N ILE A 42 2.95 -0.99 0.79
CA ILE A 42 3.50 -1.88 1.83
C ILE A 42 3.43 -1.22 3.21
N LYS A 43 3.78 0.06 3.32
CA LYS A 43 3.72 0.80 4.61
C LYS A 43 2.30 0.85 5.16
N LEU A 44 1.32 1.10 4.29
CA LEU A 44 -0.10 1.07 4.68
C LEU A 44 -0.54 -0.32 5.11
N LEU A 45 -0.13 -1.37 4.40
CA LEU A 45 -0.42 -2.75 4.79
C LEU A 45 0.14 -3.07 6.19
N MET A 46 1.41 -2.74 6.45
CA MET A 46 2.04 -2.95 7.75
C MET A 46 1.32 -2.21 8.88
N ARG A 47 0.90 -0.96 8.63
CA ARG A 47 0.12 -0.17 9.58
C ARG A 47 -1.22 -0.83 9.88
N ASN A 48 -1.97 -1.24 8.86
CA ASN A 48 -3.27 -1.87 9.03
C ASN A 48 -3.16 -3.18 9.83
N THR A 49 -2.11 -3.97 9.61
CA THR A 49 -1.85 -5.20 10.38
C THR A 49 -1.58 -4.89 11.86
N GLN A 50 -0.73 -3.90 12.15
CA GLN A 50 -0.44 -3.49 13.53
C GLN A 50 -1.67 -2.94 14.26
N GLU A 51 -2.50 -2.15 13.57
CA GLU A 51 -3.76 -1.64 14.11
C GLU A 51 -4.72 -2.80 14.44
N SER A 52 -4.85 -3.78 13.55
CA SER A 52 -5.67 -4.97 13.78
C SER A 52 -5.19 -5.81 14.97
N GLU A 53 -3.88 -5.98 15.15
CA GLU A 53 -3.32 -6.70 16.31
C GLU A 53 -3.57 -5.93 17.63
N GLY A 54 -3.43 -4.60 17.60
CA GLY A 54 -3.70 -3.74 18.77
C GLY A 54 -5.17 -3.69 19.17
N GLU A 55 -6.09 -3.76 18.19
CA GLU A 55 -7.53 -3.86 18.45
C GLU A 55 -7.89 -5.20 19.10
N ALA A 56 -7.34 -6.32 18.60
CA ALA A 56 -7.57 -7.65 19.16
C ALA A 56 -7.13 -7.76 20.63
N MET A 57 -5.97 -7.19 20.98
CA MET A 57 -5.48 -7.17 22.37
C MET A 57 -6.37 -6.33 23.31
N ARG A 58 -6.98 -5.25 22.81
CA ARG A 58 -7.88 -4.40 23.62
C ARG A 58 -9.24 -5.06 23.87
N SER A 59 -9.75 -5.84 22.91
CA SER A 59 -10.99 -6.61 23.10
C SER A 59 -10.83 -7.71 24.15
N ASP A 60 -9.67 -8.36 24.23
CA ASP A 60 -9.39 -9.42 25.21
C ASP A 60 -9.24 -8.90 26.65
N GLN A 61 -8.85 -7.63 26.84
CA GLN A 61 -8.73 -7.00 28.16
C GLN A 61 -10.05 -6.42 28.70
N ALA A 62 -11.08 -6.33 27.86
CA ALA A 62 -12.38 -5.76 28.20
C ALA A 62 -13.43 -6.81 28.58
N GLN A 63 -13.06 -8.10 28.62
CA GLN A 63 -13.88 -9.24 29.07
C GLN A 63 -13.44 -9.74 30.45
#